data_AF-F2KRY6-F1
#
_entry.id   AF-F2KRY6-F1
#
_cell.length_a   1.000
_cell.length_b   1.000
_cell.length_c   1.000
_cell.angle_alpha   90.00
_cell.angle_beta   90.00
_cell.angle_gamma   90.00
#
_symmetry.space_group_name_H-M   'P 1'
#
loop_
_entity.id
_entity.type
_entity.pdbx_description
1 polymer ?
#
loop_
_entity_poly.entity_id
_entity_poly.type
_entity_poly.pdbx_seq_one_letter_code
_entity_poly.pdbx_strand_id
1 'polypeptide(L)'
;MNNFELPDEVVKAARKELGYELYKALLFEYGKRGEKAFFYLREGRVKKYRDFFVVVGEYEYLVDENFCSCRDFQFNLKAKKPCAHIIAAKTAKLMECYDEYDEYYIDYMVKEWK
;
A
#
# COMPACT_ATOMS: atom_id res chain seq x y z
N MET A 1 -12.57 5.80 14.02
CA MET A 1 -11.25 5.89 13.36
C MET A 1 -11.44 6.74 12.13
N ASN A 2 -10.62 7.76 11.91
CA ASN A 2 -10.76 8.59 10.70
C ASN A 2 -10.49 7.72 9.48
N ASN A 3 -11.43 7.71 8.55
CA ASN A 3 -11.24 7.03 7.28
C ASN A 3 -10.20 7.82 6.48
N PHE A 4 -8.99 7.27 6.34
CA PHE A 4 -7.92 7.93 5.59
C PHE A 4 -8.22 7.84 4.10
N GLU A 5 -8.18 8.96 3.40
CA GLU A 5 -8.30 9.03 1.95
C GLU A 5 -7.08 9.72 1.34
N LEU A 6 -6.76 9.38 0.09
CA LEU A 6 -5.66 9.99 -0.63
C LEU A 6 -5.99 11.47 -0.95
N PRO A 7 -5.06 12.42 -0.73
CA PRO A 7 -5.20 13.81 -1.15
C PRO A 7 -5.48 13.93 -2.64
N ASP A 8 -6.23 14.96 -3.03
CA ASP A 8 -6.65 15.19 -4.41
C ASP A 8 -5.49 15.24 -5.40
N GLU A 9 -4.34 15.80 -5.00
CA GLU A 9 -3.16 15.88 -5.87
C GLU A 9 -2.57 14.49 -6.15
N VAL A 10 -2.55 13.61 -5.14
CA VAL A 10 -2.14 12.21 -5.32
C VAL A 10 -3.12 11.48 -6.22
N VAL A 11 -4.43 11.66 -6.01
CA VAL A 11 -5.48 11.04 -6.85
C VAL A 11 -5.35 11.47 -8.31
N LYS A 12 -5.17 12.77 -8.54
CA LYS A 12 -5.00 13.35 -9.88
C LYS A 12 -3.75 12.83 -10.56
N ALA A 13 -2.64 12.71 -9.83
CA ALA A 13 -1.39 12.18 -10.37
C ALA A 13 -1.51 10.67 -10.66
N ALA A 14 -2.10 9.90 -9.76
CA ALA A 14 -2.28 8.46 -9.88
C ALA A 14 -3.16 8.08 -11.08
N ARG A 15 -4.21 8.86 -11.36
CA ARG A 15 -5.09 8.67 -12.53
C ARG A 15 -4.41 8.89 -13.88
N LYS A 16 -3.22 9.52 -13.91
CA LYS A 16 -2.47 9.72 -15.15
C LYS A 16 -1.62 8.49 -15.45
N GLU A 17 -0.63 8.23 -14.61
CA GLU A 17 0.31 7.12 -14.77
C GLU A 17 1.19 6.92 -13.53
N LEU A 18 1.82 5.76 -13.46
CA LEU A 18 2.89 5.49 -12.50
C LEU A 18 4.18 6.19 -12.96
N GLY A 19 4.31 7.48 -12.64
CA GLY A 19 5.39 8.32 -13.13
C GLY A 19 5.89 9.37 -12.14
N TYR A 20 6.70 10.30 -12.64
CA TYR A 20 7.36 11.32 -11.83
C TYR A 20 6.39 12.24 -11.08
N GLU A 21 5.25 12.57 -11.68
CA GLU A 21 4.23 13.40 -11.02
C GLU A 21 3.62 12.70 -9.80
N LEU A 22 3.35 11.39 -9.89
CA LEU A 22 2.89 10.61 -8.75
C LEU A 22 3.96 10.51 -7.66
N TYR A 23 5.22 10.27 -8.05
CA TYR A 23 6.34 10.29 -7.11
C TYR A 23 6.42 11.61 -6.33
N LYS A 24 6.38 12.75 -7.03
CA LYS A 24 6.40 14.08 -6.41
C LYS A 24 5.21 14.30 -5.47
N ALA A 25 3.99 13.96 -5.91
CA ALA A 25 2.80 14.14 -5.09
C ALA A 25 2.88 13.32 -3.80
N LEU A 26 3.26 12.04 -3.91
CA LEU A 26 3.45 11.17 -2.74
C LEU A 26 4.55 11.68 -1.81
N LEU A 27 5.70 12.08 -2.36
CA LEU A 27 6.82 12.62 -1.59
C LEU A 27 6.44 13.91 -0.86
N PHE A 28 5.72 14.81 -1.51
CA PHE A 28 5.31 16.08 -0.92
C PHE A 28 4.31 15.87 0.23
N GLU A 29 3.28 15.04 0.03
CA GLU A 29 2.23 14.81 1.03
C GLU A 29 2.68 13.96 2.22
N TYR A 30 3.58 12.99 2.00
CA TYR A 30 3.91 11.96 3.01
C TYR A 30 5.40 11.85 3.33
N GLY A 31 6.26 12.66 2.72
CA GLY A 31 7.70 12.60 2.88
C GLY A 31 8.27 11.21 2.51
N LYS A 32 9.22 10.72 3.31
CA LYS A 32 9.85 9.40 3.12
C LYS A 32 8.86 8.23 3.04
N ARG A 33 7.67 8.35 3.64
CA ARG A 33 6.65 7.28 3.54
C ARG A 33 6.00 7.24 2.16
N GLY A 34 5.79 8.41 1.55
CA GLY A 34 5.28 8.50 0.18
C GLY A 34 6.31 8.04 -0.85
N GLU A 35 7.58 8.40 -0.66
CA GLU A 35 8.67 7.86 -1.48
C GLU A 35 8.70 6.34 -1.46
N LYS A 36 8.68 5.72 -0.26
CA LYS A 36 8.63 4.25 -0.14
C LYS A 36 7.40 3.67 -0.82
N ALA A 37 6.24 4.30 -0.65
CA ALA A 37 5.00 3.85 -1.28
C ALA A 37 5.11 3.83 -2.81
N PHE A 38 5.70 4.87 -3.41
CA PHE A 38 5.96 4.91 -4.84
C PHE A 38 6.83 3.76 -5.32
N PHE A 39 7.92 3.45 -4.60
CA PHE A 39 8.79 2.33 -4.97
C PHE A 39 8.11 0.96 -4.81
N TYR A 40 7.23 0.78 -3.82
CA TYR A 40 6.43 -0.45 -3.72
C TYR A 40 5.52 -0.64 -4.94
N LEU A 41 4.91 0.44 -5.45
CA LEU A 41 4.12 0.38 -6.68
C LEU A 41 5.00 0.07 -7.90
N ARG A 42 6.10 0.83 -8.05
CA ARG A 42 7.02 0.71 -9.19
C ARG A 42 7.63 -0.68 -9.32
N GLU A 43 7.88 -1.33 -8.20
CA GLU A 43 8.53 -2.63 -8.14
C GLU A 43 7.53 -3.80 -8.06
N GLY A 44 6.22 -3.55 -8.26
CA GLY A 44 5.21 -4.61 -8.27
C GLY A 44 5.05 -5.32 -6.92
N ARG A 45 5.21 -4.60 -5.81
CA ARG A 45 5.23 -5.19 -4.46
C ARG A 45 3.87 -5.20 -3.76
N VAL A 46 2.79 -4.94 -4.49
CA VAL A 46 1.43 -4.91 -3.95
C VAL A 46 0.66 -6.09 -4.51
N LYS A 47 0.23 -6.97 -3.62
CA LYS A 47 -0.57 -8.15 -3.93
C LYS A 47 -1.98 -7.96 -3.36
N LYS A 48 -3.00 -8.39 -4.08
CA LYS A 48 -4.38 -8.40 -3.62
C LYS A 48 -4.86 -9.85 -3.52
N TYR A 49 -5.30 -10.22 -2.33
CA TYR A 49 -5.99 -11.48 -2.06
C TYR A 49 -7.49 -11.21 -1.86
N ARG A 50 -8.28 -12.27 -1.68
CA ARG A 50 -9.74 -12.16 -1.45
C ARG A 50 -10.11 -11.41 -0.17
N ASP A 51 -9.24 -11.44 0.83
CA ASP A 51 -9.42 -10.89 2.17
C ASP A 51 -8.81 -9.49 2.33
N PHE A 52 -7.59 -9.27 1.86
CA PHE A 52 -6.88 -8.00 2.02
C PHE A 52 -5.73 -7.82 1.00
N PHE A 53 -5.07 -6.67 1.07
CA PHE A 53 -3.81 -6.44 0.36
C PHE A 53 -2.62 -6.92 1.18
N VAL A 54 -1.58 -7.37 0.50
CA VAL A 54 -0.26 -7.61 1.07
C VAL A 54 0.73 -6.72 0.36
N VAL A 55 1.47 -5.90 1.12
CA VAL A 55 2.56 -5.09 0.58
C VAL A 55 3.89 -5.66 1.06
N VAL A 56 4.74 -6.02 0.11
CA VAL A 56 6.06 -6.61 0.38
C VAL A 56 7.06 -5.49 0.67
N GLY A 57 7.39 -5.31 1.95
CA GLY A 57 8.43 -4.39 2.42
C GLY A 57 9.72 -5.15 2.70
N GLU A 58 10.20 -5.05 3.95
CA GLU A 58 11.24 -5.96 4.49
C GLU A 58 10.67 -7.38 4.66
N TYR A 59 9.39 -7.47 4.99
CA TYR A 59 8.59 -8.69 5.07
C TYR A 59 7.24 -8.42 4.38
N GLU A 60 6.39 -9.43 4.32
CA GLU A 60 5.00 -9.24 3.91
C GLU A 60 4.19 -8.57 5.02
N TYR A 61 3.50 -7.48 4.67
CA TYR A 61 2.63 -6.76 5.60
C TYR A 61 1.20 -6.79 5.11
N LEU A 62 0.29 -7.22 5.98
CA LEU A 62 -1.14 -7.26 5.72
C LEU A 62 -1.68 -5.84 5.82
N VAL A 63 -2.41 -5.41 4.79
CA VAL A 63 -3.02 -4.09 4.67
C VAL A 63 -4.50 -4.28 4.36
N ASP A 64 -5.33 -3.91 5.32
CA ASP A 64 -6.79 -3.94 5.19
C ASP A 64 -7.33 -2.54 5.47
N GLU A 65 -7.92 -1.93 4.44
CA GLU A 65 -8.36 -0.53 4.44
C GLU A 65 -7.31 0.47 4.99
N ASN A 66 -7.47 0.88 6.25
CA ASN A 66 -6.64 1.85 6.96
C ASN A 66 -5.77 1.20 8.05
N PHE A 67 -5.73 -0.13 8.09
CA PHE A 67 -4.93 -0.92 9.00
C PHE A 67 -3.72 -1.50 8.28
N CYS A 68 -2.59 -1.63 8.99
CA CYS A 68 -1.42 -2.33 8.51
C CYS A 68 -0.70 -3.05 9.65
N SER A 69 -0.21 -4.26 9.40
CA SER A 69 0.50 -5.06 10.41
C SER A 69 1.92 -4.56 10.75
N CYS A 70 2.46 -3.58 10.02
CA CYS A 70 3.82 -3.09 10.25
C CYS A 70 4.01 -2.30 11.56
N ARG A 71 5.22 -2.38 12.13
CA ARG A 71 5.59 -1.69 13.37
C ARG A 71 5.48 -0.16 13.28
N ASP A 72 5.72 0.42 12.11
CA ASP A 72 5.62 1.87 11.92
C ASP A 72 4.19 2.37 12.11
N PHE A 73 3.20 1.63 11.57
CA PHE A 73 1.80 1.95 11.78
C PHE A 73 1.38 1.78 13.24
N GLN A 74 1.74 0.64 13.84
CA GLN A 74 1.30 0.26 15.18
C GLN A 74 1.92 1.13 16.28
N PHE A 75 3.23 1.37 16.24
CA PHE A 75 3.97 1.99 17.34
C PHE A 75 4.30 3.46 17.09
N ASN A 76 4.81 3.80 15.91
CA ASN A 76 5.24 5.17 15.62
C ASN A 76 4.05 6.08 15.29
N LEU A 77 3.16 5.61 14.41
CA LEU A 77 1.97 6.36 13.98
C LEU A 77 0.76 6.13 14.89
N LYS A 78 0.81 5.10 15.75
CA LYS A 78 -0.24 4.76 16.72
C LYS A 78 -1.62 4.63 16.08
N ALA A 79 -1.69 4.07 14.88
CA ALA A 79 -2.89 3.97 14.05
C ALA A 79 -3.62 5.30 13.77
N LYS A 80 -2.93 6.45 13.86
CA LYS A 80 -3.51 7.79 13.61
C LYS A 80 -3.21 8.34 12.22
N LYS A 81 -2.21 7.78 11.54
CA LYS A 81 -1.72 8.22 10.23
C LYS A 81 -1.34 6.99 9.40
N PRO A 82 -1.42 7.06 8.06
CA PRO A 82 -1.07 5.94 7.21
C PRO A 82 0.45 5.72 7.18
N CYS A 83 0.87 4.46 7.17
CA CYS A 83 2.25 4.07 6.87
C CYS A 83 2.45 3.97 5.35
N ALA A 84 3.70 3.76 4.91
CA ALA A 84 4.01 3.59 3.49
C ALA A 84 3.20 2.46 2.81
N HIS A 85 2.92 1.35 3.52
CA HIS A 85 2.15 0.23 2.97
C HIS A 85 0.68 0.59 2.73
N ILE A 86 0.04 1.33 3.64
CA ILE A 86 -1.35 1.80 3.46
C ILE A 86 -1.43 2.77 2.28
N ILE A 87 -0.48 3.70 2.17
CA ILE A 87 -0.39 4.64 1.05
C ILE A 87 -0.24 3.87 -0.26
N ALA A 88 0.67 2.89 -0.32
CA ALA A 88 0.88 2.06 -1.49
C ALA A 88 -0.37 1.25 -1.86
N ALA A 89 -0.98 0.53 -0.93
CA ALA A 89 -2.15 -0.30 -1.20
C ALA A 89 -3.35 0.53 -1.70
N LYS A 90 -3.63 1.70 -1.10
CA LYS A 90 -4.70 2.58 -1.58
C LYS A 90 -4.41 3.17 -2.96
N THR A 91 -3.16 3.55 -3.21
CA THR A 91 -2.76 4.09 -4.52
C THR A 91 -2.81 2.99 -5.59
N ALA A 92 -2.35 1.78 -5.28
CA ALA A 92 -2.43 0.59 -6.13
C ALA A 92 -3.88 0.26 -6.46
N LYS A 93 -4.77 0.26 -5.46
CA LYS A 93 -6.20 0.03 -5.65
C LYS A 93 -6.83 1.05 -6.59
N LEU A 94 -6.47 2.34 -6.46
CA LEU A 94 -6.97 3.41 -7.33
C LEU A 94 -6.48 3.25 -8.78
N MET A 95 -5.24 2.80 -8.96
CA MET A 95 -4.59 2.65 -10.26
C MET A 95 -4.79 1.27 -10.90
N GLU A 96 -5.42 0.34 -10.17
CA GLU A 96 -5.50 -1.08 -10.54
C GLU A 96 -4.12 -1.69 -10.85
N CYS A 97 -3.08 -1.28 -10.11
CA CYS A 97 -1.70 -1.76 -10.27
C CYS A 97 -1.24 -2.64 -9.09
N TYR A 98 -1.64 -3.90 -9.15
CA TYR A 98 -1.29 -4.92 -8.16
C TYR A 98 -1.39 -6.31 -8.78
N ASP A 99 -0.68 -7.29 -8.22
CA ASP A 99 -0.86 -8.69 -8.58
C ASP A 99 -2.09 -9.23 -7.85
N GLU A 100 -3.07 -9.73 -8.60
CA GLU A 100 -4.31 -10.27 -8.04
C GLU A 100 -4.25 -11.79 -7.94
N TYR A 101 -4.55 -12.30 -6.74
CA TYR A 101 -4.60 -13.71 -6.41
C TYR A 101 -6.03 -14.06 -5.99
N ASP A 102 -6.70 -14.92 -6.77
CA ASP A 102 -8.06 -15.38 -6.47
C ASP A 102 -8.09 -16.51 -5.43
N GLU A 103 -7.46 -16.26 -4.28
CA GLU A 103 -7.44 -17.15 -3.12
C GLU A 103 -7.37 -16.35 -1.81
N TYR A 104 -7.63 -17.02 -0.68
CA TYR A 104 -7.40 -16.43 0.64
C TYR A 104 -5.92 -16.50 0.98
N TYR A 105 -5.39 -15.48 1.66
CA TYR A 105 -3.96 -15.44 1.98
C TYR A 105 -3.49 -16.64 2.81
N ILE A 106 -4.35 -17.16 3.70
CA ILE A 106 -4.04 -18.35 4.50
C ILE A 106 -3.85 -19.61 3.64
N ASP A 107 -4.66 -19.77 2.59
CA ASP A 107 -4.57 -20.93 1.68
C ASP A 107 -3.26 -20.87 0.87
N TYR A 108 -2.86 -19.66 0.45
CA TYR A 108 -1.56 -19.41 -0.18
C TYR A 108 -0.40 -19.80 0.77
N MET A 109 -0.40 -19.30 2.01
CA MET A 109 0.67 -19.60 2.96
C MET A 109 0.81 -21.10 3.27
N VAL A 110 -0.31 -21.82 3.38
CA VAL A 110 -0.29 -23.27 3.65
C VAL A 110 0.34 -24.05 2.49
N LYS A 111 0.18 -23.59 1.24
CA LYS A 111 0.80 -24.22 0.07
C LYS A 111 2.32 -24.02 0.06
N GLU A 112 2.80 -22.82 0.38
CA GLU A 112 4.22 -22.48 0.40
C GLU A 112 5.02 -23.22 1.49
N TRP A 113 4.35 -23.72 2.53
CA TRP A 113 4.99 -24.48 3.62
C TRP A 113 5.11 -25.99 3.36
N LYS A 114 4.63 -26.47 2.21
CA LYS A 114 4.78 -27.88 1.79
C LYS A 114 5.97 -28.05 0.86
#